data_AF-M2YIX9-F1
#
_entry.id   AF-M2YIX9-F1
#
_cell.length_a   1.000
_cell.length_b   1.000
_cell.length_c   1.000
_cell.angle_alpha   90.00
_cell.angle_beta   90.00
_cell.angle_gamma   90.00
#
_symmetry.space_group_name_H-M   'P 1'
#
loop_
_entity.id
_entity.type
_entity.pdbx_description
1 polymer ?
#
loop_
_entity_poly.entity_id
_entity_poly.type
_entity_poly.pdbx_seq_one_letter_code
_entity_poly.pdbx_strand_id
1 'polypeptide(L)'
;MDQYLPLTGVPPGYNIHDFGEDVEHSFMSSPDMPTPPAHSPEDDERRYGYGSLDAERRQIRLLQITSQKDDDGNLRCSLTVHTLEATPAYLALSYAWSRPDADCWVSIEANRIQVGKNLLRFLEMIQQCDRFRQTFFWIDAICIDQMNVVERSEQVALMATIYKQAQSVIAWLGPSYGESDVAMNAMRKMPSRSQMPNVWRRSAAGIRRLCHRPYWTRLWVLQELALAKSYTLYCGTKRVPGKLFAEFLDNMKATLMPASFDQSGLAFDAEICLRSPAWSMLKQINTAQRDSLYTQVCQASGLQCRDQRDRVYALLGIAETNLDHIRPDYTAPMIKIVMAVVRNEYIVHPAKDLAAMPRHIAKLCKVLDIDLNSTIEHMSDSEPLSRLGIIQGELHQDRLNFERHSGELSAGLLLSDAITALFLASTHNMPRFVEYWYRETDRTARYELIYRAAQQKWRVIYKLLYGVMIGRE
;
A
#
# COMPACT_ATOMS: atom_id res chain seq x y z
N MET A 1 8.62 25.19 -4.05
CA MET A 1 7.55 26.20 -3.95
C MET A 1 6.38 25.54 -3.27
N ASP A 2 6.40 25.64 -1.94
CA ASP A 2 5.37 25.15 -1.05
C ASP A 2 4.09 25.96 -1.25
N GLN A 3 2.98 25.27 -1.51
CA GLN A 3 1.64 25.84 -1.43
C GLN A 3 0.86 25.11 -0.32
N TYR A 4 1.33 25.27 0.91
CA TYR A 4 0.41 25.32 2.04
C TYR A 4 -0.19 26.72 2.05
N LEU A 5 -1.37 26.87 1.47
CA LEU A 5 -2.20 28.06 1.68
C LEU A 5 -2.65 28.07 3.14
N PRO A 6 -2.41 29.15 3.90
CA PRO A 6 -2.86 29.23 5.29
C PRO A 6 -4.39 29.27 5.34
N LEU A 7 -4.96 28.55 6.31
CA LEU A 7 -6.38 28.57 6.67
C LEU A 7 -6.76 29.96 7.21
N THR A 8 -7.01 30.93 6.33
CA THR A 8 -7.59 32.22 6.72
C THR A 8 -9.08 32.19 6.43
N GLY A 9 -9.91 32.01 7.46
CA GLY A 9 -11.36 32.05 7.33
C GLY A 9 -12.19 31.23 8.34
N VAL A 10 -11.59 30.75 9.44
CA VAL A 10 -12.35 30.06 10.50
C VAL A 10 -13.07 31.12 11.37
N PRO A 11 -14.41 31.11 11.48
CA PRO A 11 -15.12 31.97 12.42
C PRO A 11 -14.72 31.65 13.87
N PRO A 12 -14.66 32.64 14.79
CA PRO A 12 -14.34 32.37 16.19
C PRO A 12 -15.41 31.46 16.80
N GLY A 13 -15.02 30.24 17.20
CA GLY A 13 -15.91 29.22 17.77
C GLY A 13 -15.81 27.82 17.13
N TYR A 14 -15.08 27.68 16.02
CA TYR A 14 -14.81 26.38 15.39
C TYR A 14 -13.53 25.76 15.94
N ASN A 15 -13.68 24.82 16.87
CA ASN A 15 -12.56 24.07 17.40
C ASN A 15 -12.33 22.82 16.53
N ILE A 16 -11.21 22.77 15.81
CA ILE A 16 -10.74 21.58 15.08
C ILE A 16 -10.34 20.48 16.10
N HIS A 17 -10.35 20.76 17.40
CA HIS A 17 -10.05 19.79 18.46
C HIS A 17 -11.29 19.05 19.01
N ASP A 18 -12.48 19.23 18.44
CA ASP A 18 -13.70 18.51 18.87
C ASP A 18 -13.85 17.11 18.20
N PHE A 19 -12.74 16.56 17.71
CA PHE A 19 -12.65 15.16 17.31
C PHE A 19 -12.44 14.33 18.58
N GLY A 20 -13.36 13.40 18.86
CA GLY A 20 -13.38 12.66 20.13
C GLY A 20 -12.00 12.10 20.51
N GLU A 21 -11.48 12.62 21.63
CA GLU A 21 -10.16 12.28 22.19
C GLU A 21 -9.98 10.76 22.38
N ASP A 22 -11.06 10.02 22.59
CA ASP A 22 -11.02 8.57 22.85
C ASP A 22 -10.78 7.68 21.62
N VAL A 23 -10.90 8.21 20.39
CA VAL A 23 -10.66 7.43 19.16
C VAL A 23 -9.30 7.78 18.56
N GLU A 24 -8.90 9.05 18.60
CA GLU A 24 -7.63 9.50 17.98
C GLU A 24 -6.39 9.00 18.72
N HIS A 25 -6.42 8.85 20.05
CA HIS A 25 -5.26 8.39 20.82
C HIS A 25 -4.79 6.95 20.50
N SER A 26 -5.61 6.12 19.84
CA SER A 26 -5.25 4.75 19.43
C SER A 26 -4.71 4.65 17.98
N PHE A 27 -4.91 5.69 17.16
CA PHE A 27 -4.47 5.76 15.76
C PHE A 27 -3.26 6.69 15.59
N MET A 28 -2.26 6.60 16.48
CA MET A 28 -1.03 7.38 16.33
C MET A 28 -0.13 6.79 15.23
N SER A 29 0.13 7.61 14.23
CA SER A 29 1.11 7.44 13.15
C SER A 29 2.52 7.73 13.70
N SER A 30 3.03 6.82 14.53
CA SER A 30 4.42 6.86 14.98
C SER A 30 5.17 5.65 14.41
N PRO A 31 6.36 5.83 13.79
CA PRO A 31 7.14 4.75 13.19
C PRO A 31 7.69 3.77 14.24
N ASP A 32 7.76 4.21 15.50
CA ASP A 32 8.13 3.36 16.62
C ASP A 32 6.88 2.79 17.29
N MET A 33 6.76 1.45 17.25
CA MET A 33 6.06 0.77 18.33
C MET A 33 6.90 1.02 19.59
N PRO A 34 6.41 1.71 20.64
CA PRO A 34 6.83 1.32 21.97
C PRO A 34 6.55 -0.18 22.07
N THR A 35 7.50 -0.91 22.66
CA THR A 35 7.43 -2.34 22.89
C THR A 35 6.00 -2.71 23.28
N PRO A 36 5.36 -3.73 22.64
CA PRO A 36 4.07 -4.20 23.13
C PRO A 36 4.17 -4.39 24.65
N PRO A 37 3.13 -4.01 25.42
CA PRO A 37 3.16 -4.18 26.87
C PRO A 37 3.62 -5.60 27.16
N ALA A 38 4.57 -5.74 28.08
CA ALA A 38 5.23 -7.02 28.33
C ALA A 38 4.17 -8.11 28.50
N HIS A 39 4.21 -9.10 27.62
CA HIS A 39 3.38 -10.29 27.72
C HIS A 39 3.67 -10.95 29.06
N SER A 40 2.63 -11.37 29.78
CA SER A 40 2.86 -12.28 30.90
C SER A 40 3.42 -13.60 30.34
N PRO A 41 4.20 -14.37 31.13
CA PRO A 41 4.69 -15.69 30.70
C PRO A 41 3.54 -16.60 30.23
N GLU A 42 2.35 -16.49 30.83
CA GLU A 42 1.14 -17.21 30.42
C GLU A 42 0.57 -16.75 29.06
N ASP A 43 0.82 -15.50 28.65
CA ASP A 43 0.48 -14.98 27.32
C ASP A 43 1.38 -15.56 26.24
N ASP A 44 2.68 -15.69 26.52
CA ASP A 44 3.63 -16.29 25.58
C ASP A 44 3.42 -17.81 25.45
N GLU A 45 3.09 -18.52 26.54
CA GLU A 45 2.82 -19.97 26.50
C GLU A 45 1.56 -20.34 25.71
N ARG A 46 0.53 -19.50 25.73
CA ARG A 46 -0.73 -19.73 24.98
C ARG A 46 -0.70 -19.11 23.58
N ARG A 47 0.43 -18.57 23.12
CA ARG A 47 0.51 -17.94 21.81
C ARG A 47 0.27 -18.96 20.70
N TYR A 48 -0.58 -18.60 19.74
CA TYR A 48 -0.88 -19.47 18.60
C TYR A 48 0.38 -19.72 17.76
N GLY A 49 0.79 -20.99 17.70
CA GLY A 49 1.85 -21.47 16.83
C GLY A 49 1.33 -21.68 15.40
N TYR A 50 1.73 -20.81 14.49
CA TYR A 50 1.37 -20.94 13.08
C TYR A 50 2.07 -22.14 12.44
N GLY A 51 1.30 -23.07 11.87
CA GLY A 51 1.85 -24.13 11.01
C GLY A 51 2.28 -23.56 9.66
N SER A 52 3.39 -24.04 9.10
CA SER A 52 3.95 -23.53 7.83
C SER A 52 2.93 -23.57 6.68
N LEU A 53 2.92 -22.53 5.86
CA LEU A 53 2.22 -22.52 4.57
C LEU A 53 3.18 -22.99 3.47
N ASP A 54 2.64 -23.72 2.50
CA ASP A 54 3.35 -24.10 1.28
C ASP A 54 3.23 -22.99 0.24
N ALA A 55 4.34 -22.28 0.01
CA ALA A 55 4.45 -21.18 -0.94
C ALA A 55 4.26 -21.62 -2.39
N GLU A 56 4.76 -22.81 -2.77
CA GLU A 56 4.64 -23.35 -4.13
C GLU A 56 3.18 -23.68 -4.45
N ARG A 57 2.44 -24.19 -3.46
CA ARG A 57 1.01 -24.43 -3.55
C ARG A 57 0.15 -23.19 -3.26
N ARG A 58 0.79 -22.03 -3.05
CA ARG A 58 0.13 -20.73 -2.82
C ARG A 58 -0.95 -20.83 -1.74
N GLN A 59 -0.59 -21.46 -0.62
CA GLN A 59 -1.52 -21.66 0.48
C GLN A 59 -1.83 -20.35 1.21
N ILE A 60 -3.06 -20.26 1.70
CA ILE A 60 -3.56 -19.17 2.54
C ILE A 60 -4.33 -19.76 3.71
N ARG A 61 -4.48 -18.98 4.79
CA ARG A 61 -5.37 -19.32 5.91
C ARG A 61 -6.68 -18.55 5.82
N LEU A 62 -7.78 -19.19 6.19
CA LEU A 62 -9.10 -18.57 6.32
C LEU A 62 -9.66 -18.77 7.73
N LEU A 63 -10.15 -17.67 8.30
CA LEU A 63 -10.74 -17.59 9.62
C LEU A 63 -12.24 -17.89 9.57
N GLN A 64 -12.73 -18.68 10.50
CA GLN A 64 -14.16 -18.77 10.81
C GLN A 64 -14.38 -18.44 12.29
N ILE A 65 -15.43 -17.67 12.58
CA ILE A 65 -15.79 -17.26 13.93
C ILE A 65 -16.93 -18.13 14.42
N THR A 66 -16.80 -18.65 15.62
CA THR A 66 -17.86 -19.44 16.25
C THR A 66 -18.82 -18.54 17.02
N SER A 67 -20.06 -19.00 17.21
CA SER A 67 -21.03 -18.28 18.05
C SER A 67 -20.71 -18.37 19.54
N GLN A 68 -19.73 -19.18 19.95
CA GLN A 68 -19.34 -19.36 21.34
C GLN A 68 -18.14 -18.46 21.69
N LYS A 69 -18.07 -18.06 22.95
CA LYS A 69 -16.86 -17.50 23.56
C LYS A 69 -16.13 -18.62 24.30
N ASP A 70 -14.85 -18.42 24.57
CA ASP A 70 -14.12 -19.30 25.48
C ASP A 70 -14.42 -18.97 26.96
N ASP A 71 -13.79 -19.70 27.87
CA ASP A 71 -13.99 -19.57 29.31
C ASP A 71 -13.50 -18.20 29.85
N ASP A 72 -12.56 -17.57 29.14
CA ASP A 72 -12.04 -16.23 29.43
C ASP A 72 -12.90 -15.11 28.78
N GLY A 73 -13.97 -15.47 28.06
CA GLY A 73 -14.88 -14.52 27.40
C GLY A 73 -14.38 -13.98 26.05
N ASN A 74 -13.29 -14.52 25.51
CA ASN A 74 -12.72 -14.18 24.22
C ASN A 74 -13.52 -14.82 23.07
N LEU A 75 -13.39 -14.22 21.88
CA LEU A 75 -14.00 -14.76 20.67
C LEU A 75 -13.29 -16.05 20.27
N ARG A 76 -14.03 -17.16 20.18
CA ARG A 76 -13.49 -18.42 19.68
C ARG A 76 -13.61 -18.49 18.16
N CYS A 77 -12.48 -18.73 17.53
CA CYS A 77 -12.33 -18.82 16.09
C CYS A 77 -11.61 -20.12 15.71
N SER A 78 -11.66 -20.46 14.42
CA SER A 78 -10.88 -21.54 13.82
C SER A 78 -10.17 -21.04 12.58
N LEU A 79 -8.98 -21.58 12.31
CA LEU A 79 -8.14 -21.17 11.20
C LEU A 79 -7.85 -22.40 10.33
N THR A 80 -8.21 -22.33 9.06
CA THR A 80 -8.09 -23.47 8.12
C THR A 80 -7.21 -23.10 6.93
N VAL A 81 -6.38 -24.05 6.47
CA VAL A 81 -5.45 -23.84 5.35
C VAL A 81 -6.07 -24.31 4.05
N HIS A 82 -5.96 -23.48 3.00
CA HIS A 82 -6.48 -23.74 1.65
C HIS A 82 -5.45 -23.30 0.60
N THR A 83 -5.48 -23.84 -0.61
CA THR A 83 -4.74 -23.28 -1.75
C THR A 83 -5.60 -22.26 -2.49
N LEU A 84 -5.00 -21.25 -3.13
CA LEU A 84 -5.75 -20.25 -3.91
C LEU A 84 -6.56 -20.86 -5.06
N GLU A 85 -6.17 -22.03 -5.56
CA GLU A 85 -6.89 -22.75 -6.62
C GLU A 85 -8.14 -23.48 -6.09
N ALA A 86 -8.20 -23.74 -4.78
CA ALA A 86 -9.24 -24.56 -4.15
C ALA A 86 -9.72 -23.97 -2.81
N THR A 87 -10.04 -22.67 -2.78
CA THR A 87 -10.63 -22.02 -1.58
C THR A 87 -12.15 -22.17 -1.53
N PRO A 88 -12.77 -22.34 -0.34
CA PRO A 88 -14.20 -22.05 -0.17
C PRO A 88 -14.49 -20.57 -0.44
N ALA A 89 -15.77 -20.20 -0.61
CA ALA A 89 -16.14 -18.79 -0.72
C ALA A 89 -15.81 -18.03 0.58
N TYR A 90 -15.08 -16.92 0.46
CA TYR A 90 -14.65 -16.10 1.60
C TYR A 90 -14.86 -14.60 1.35
N LEU A 91 -14.91 -13.84 2.44
CA LEU A 91 -14.87 -12.38 2.45
C LEU A 91 -13.48 -11.91 2.90
N ALA A 92 -12.94 -10.88 2.26
CA ALA A 92 -11.70 -10.25 2.75
C ALA A 92 -12.05 -9.01 3.57
N LEU A 93 -11.33 -8.78 4.67
CA LEU A 93 -11.46 -7.58 5.48
C LEU A 93 -10.47 -6.52 5.04
N SER A 94 -10.94 -5.29 4.89
CA SER A 94 -10.15 -4.07 4.77
C SER A 94 -10.52 -3.19 5.97
N TYR A 95 -9.56 -2.79 6.81
CA TYR A 95 -9.85 -2.05 8.04
C TYR A 95 -8.69 -1.16 8.48
N ALA A 96 -8.93 -0.17 9.35
CA ALA A 96 -7.83 0.61 9.91
C ALA A 96 -7.09 -0.15 11.01
N TRP A 97 -5.77 -0.33 10.90
CA TRP A 97 -4.99 -0.89 12.00
C TRP A 97 -5.03 0.05 13.21
N SER A 98 -5.11 -0.51 14.40
CA SER A 98 -4.90 0.19 15.68
C SER A 98 -3.78 -0.52 16.42
N ARG A 99 -3.13 0.15 17.39
CA ARG A 99 -2.18 -0.54 18.26
C ARG A 99 -2.88 -1.73 18.95
N PRO A 100 -2.22 -2.91 19.03
CA PRO A 100 -2.68 -3.99 19.91
C PRO A 100 -2.68 -3.49 21.35
N ASP A 101 -3.84 -3.55 22.00
CA ASP A 101 -3.93 -3.34 23.44
C ASP A 101 -3.54 -4.66 24.14
N ALA A 102 -2.98 -4.60 25.34
CA ALA A 102 -2.54 -5.77 26.11
C ALA A 102 -3.62 -6.87 26.23
N ASP A 103 -4.88 -6.43 26.28
CA ASP A 103 -6.01 -7.29 26.66
C ASP A 103 -6.91 -7.70 25.47
N CYS A 104 -6.49 -7.46 24.22
CA CYS A 104 -7.31 -7.78 23.05
C CYS A 104 -6.88 -9.11 22.41
N TRP A 105 -7.63 -10.18 22.69
CA TRP A 105 -7.31 -11.54 22.23
C TRP A 105 -8.47 -12.21 21.50
N VAL A 106 -8.11 -13.10 20.57
CA VAL A 106 -9.03 -14.07 19.97
C VAL A 106 -8.44 -15.47 20.11
N SER A 107 -9.28 -16.46 20.36
CA SER A 107 -8.85 -17.81 20.70
C SER A 107 -8.97 -18.72 19.48
N ILE A 108 -7.90 -19.45 19.19
CA ILE A 108 -7.84 -20.49 18.16
C ILE A 108 -7.52 -21.79 18.88
N GLU A 109 -8.53 -22.65 19.02
CA GLU A 109 -8.47 -23.87 19.83
C GLU A 109 -8.06 -23.59 21.28
N ALA A 110 -6.92 -24.12 21.75
CA ALA A 110 -6.36 -23.89 23.08
C ALA A 110 -5.40 -22.68 23.17
N ASN A 111 -5.11 -22.06 22.02
CA ASN A 111 -4.15 -20.96 21.90
C ASN A 111 -4.87 -19.65 21.56
N ARG A 112 -4.13 -18.54 21.53
CA ARG A 112 -4.66 -17.21 21.26
C ARG A 112 -3.76 -16.36 20.37
N ILE A 113 -4.40 -15.44 19.65
CA ILE A 113 -3.78 -14.43 18.80
C ILE A 113 -4.16 -13.06 19.34
N GLN A 114 -3.16 -12.20 19.56
CA GLN A 114 -3.41 -10.81 19.95
C GLN A 114 -3.87 -10.01 18.73
N VAL A 115 -4.90 -9.19 18.91
CA VAL A 115 -5.48 -8.36 17.84
C VAL A 115 -5.61 -6.90 18.28
N GLY A 116 -5.65 -5.97 17.32
CA GLY A 116 -5.97 -4.57 17.63
C GLY A 116 -7.42 -4.41 18.06
N LYS A 117 -7.70 -3.44 18.96
CA LYS A 117 -9.04 -3.10 19.43
C LYS A 117 -10.03 -2.88 18.27
N ASN A 118 -9.61 -2.19 17.21
CA ASN A 118 -10.49 -1.95 16.05
C ASN A 118 -10.89 -3.25 15.34
N LEU A 119 -9.97 -4.22 15.24
CA LEU A 119 -10.26 -5.54 14.69
C LEU A 119 -11.16 -6.33 15.62
N LEU A 120 -10.90 -6.32 16.93
CA LEU A 120 -11.76 -7.00 17.90
C LEU A 120 -13.21 -6.50 17.83
N ARG A 121 -13.43 -5.17 17.74
CA ARG A 121 -14.78 -4.60 17.55
C ARG A 121 -15.47 -5.08 16.28
N PHE A 122 -14.72 -5.24 15.19
CA PHE A 122 -15.26 -5.81 13.97
C PHE A 122 -15.68 -7.27 14.17
N LEU A 123 -14.82 -8.09 14.78
CA LEU A 123 -15.06 -9.50 15.05
C LEU A 123 -16.28 -9.69 15.98
N GLU A 124 -16.42 -8.89 17.04
CA GLU A 124 -17.59 -8.87 17.93
C GLU A 124 -18.88 -8.56 17.15
N MET A 125 -18.83 -7.56 16.27
CA MET A 125 -19.99 -7.18 15.45
C MET A 125 -20.42 -8.33 14.52
N ILE A 126 -19.48 -9.00 13.85
CA ILE A 126 -19.83 -10.09 12.94
C ILE A 126 -20.23 -11.37 13.67
N GLN A 127 -19.70 -11.63 14.87
CA GLN A 127 -20.17 -12.75 15.72
C GLN A 127 -21.66 -12.62 16.06
N GLN A 128 -22.13 -11.39 16.32
CA GLN A 128 -23.54 -11.11 16.66
C GLN A 128 -24.47 -11.11 15.44
N CYS A 129 -23.95 -11.22 14.22
CA CYS A 129 -24.73 -11.09 13.01
C CYS A 129 -24.89 -12.45 12.32
N ASP A 130 -26.10 -13.02 12.37
CA ASP A 130 -26.41 -14.37 11.87
C ASP A 130 -25.94 -14.63 10.42
N ARG A 131 -25.90 -13.58 9.59
CA ARG A 131 -25.44 -13.68 8.20
C ARG A 131 -23.98 -14.14 8.05
N PHE A 132 -23.17 -14.04 9.10
CA PHE A 132 -21.74 -14.35 9.10
C PHE A 132 -21.40 -15.65 9.83
N ARG A 133 -22.39 -16.35 10.41
CA ARG A 133 -22.19 -17.55 11.26
C ARG A 133 -21.42 -18.69 10.57
N GLN A 134 -21.43 -18.75 9.24
CA GLN A 134 -20.77 -19.80 8.44
C GLN A 134 -19.90 -19.21 7.32
N THR A 135 -19.35 -18.02 7.56
CA THR A 135 -18.55 -17.30 6.56
C THR A 135 -17.06 -17.47 6.84
N PHE A 136 -16.29 -17.75 5.79
CA PHE A 136 -14.84 -17.68 5.84
C PHE A 136 -14.39 -16.23 5.65
N PHE A 137 -13.41 -15.81 6.44
CA PHE A 137 -12.81 -14.49 6.37
C PHE A 137 -11.31 -14.60 6.09
N TRP A 138 -10.79 -13.75 5.22
CA TRP A 138 -9.37 -13.47 5.15
C TRP A 138 -9.09 -12.13 5.82
N ILE A 139 -8.25 -12.15 6.85
CA ILE A 139 -7.87 -11.00 7.66
C ILE A 139 -6.35 -11.06 7.83
N ASP A 140 -5.62 -10.15 7.20
CA ASP A 140 -4.15 -10.09 7.17
C ASP A 140 -3.49 -10.31 8.55
N ALA A 141 -3.97 -9.64 9.59
CA ALA A 141 -3.41 -9.70 10.94
C ALA A 141 -3.60 -11.05 11.65
N ILE A 142 -4.49 -11.93 11.14
CA ILE A 142 -4.76 -13.24 11.73
C ILE A 142 -4.31 -14.36 10.79
N CYS A 143 -4.55 -14.23 9.49
CA CYS A 143 -4.30 -15.25 8.49
C CYS A 143 -2.82 -15.38 8.10
N ILE A 144 -2.02 -14.33 8.32
CA ILE A 144 -0.58 -14.28 8.08
C ILE A 144 0.15 -14.34 9.42
N ASP A 145 1.18 -15.16 9.52
CA ASP A 145 2.14 -15.07 10.61
C ASP A 145 2.99 -13.80 10.44
N GLN A 146 2.60 -12.75 11.16
CA GLN A 146 3.24 -11.43 11.08
C GLN A 146 4.68 -11.43 11.63
N MET A 147 5.07 -12.45 12.41
CA MET A 147 6.42 -12.59 12.97
C MET A 147 7.36 -13.34 12.03
N ASN A 148 6.82 -14.20 11.17
CA ASN A 148 7.59 -14.87 10.14
C ASN A 148 7.73 -13.97 8.91
N VAL A 149 8.86 -13.27 8.81
CA VAL A 149 9.13 -12.32 7.72
C VAL A 149 9.08 -12.98 6.34
N VAL A 150 9.50 -14.25 6.23
CA VAL A 150 9.47 -15.01 4.97
C VAL A 150 8.02 -15.27 4.56
N GLU A 151 7.22 -15.85 5.47
CA GLU A 151 5.79 -16.07 5.21
C GLU A 151 5.07 -14.75 4.89
N ARG A 152 5.36 -13.68 5.65
CA ARG A 152 4.77 -12.36 5.41
C ARG A 152 5.05 -11.85 4.00
N SER A 153 6.30 -11.98 3.55
CA SER A 153 6.69 -11.63 2.18
C SER A 153 5.89 -12.42 1.13
N GLU A 154 5.79 -13.74 1.30
CA GLU A 154 5.06 -14.62 0.39
C GLU A 154 3.56 -14.30 0.36
N GLN A 155 2.93 -14.15 1.53
CA GLN A 155 1.50 -13.85 1.64
C GLN A 155 1.17 -12.45 1.09
N VAL A 156 2.04 -11.46 1.30
CA VAL A 156 1.88 -10.11 0.71
C VAL A 156 1.96 -10.17 -0.82
N ALA A 157 2.82 -11.02 -1.38
CA ALA A 157 2.84 -11.26 -2.83
C ALA A 157 1.52 -11.85 -3.36
N LEU A 158 0.76 -12.55 -2.52
CA LEU A 158 -0.55 -13.13 -2.85
C LEU A 158 -1.73 -12.17 -2.60
N MET A 159 -1.59 -11.09 -1.83
CA MET A 159 -2.69 -10.21 -1.41
C MET A 159 -3.54 -9.71 -2.58
N ALA A 160 -2.91 -9.28 -3.67
CA ALA A 160 -3.62 -8.84 -4.87
C ALA A 160 -4.57 -9.93 -5.41
N THR A 161 -4.12 -11.18 -5.43
CA THR A 161 -4.95 -12.33 -5.84
C THR A 161 -6.04 -12.61 -4.81
N ILE A 162 -5.71 -12.56 -3.51
CA ILE A 162 -6.65 -12.84 -2.42
C ILE A 162 -7.83 -11.84 -2.44
N TYR A 163 -7.58 -10.54 -2.55
CA TYR A 163 -8.66 -9.54 -2.62
C TYR A 163 -9.46 -9.65 -3.93
N LYS A 164 -8.80 -9.98 -5.05
CA LYS A 164 -9.46 -10.20 -6.34
C LYS A 164 -10.35 -11.45 -6.34
N GLN A 165 -9.95 -12.51 -5.66
CA GLN A 165 -10.70 -13.78 -5.62
C GLN A 165 -11.84 -13.76 -4.58
N ALA A 166 -11.73 -12.97 -3.51
CA ALA A 166 -12.74 -12.84 -2.48
C ALA A 166 -14.15 -12.60 -3.08
N GLN A 167 -15.18 -13.15 -2.45
CA GLN A 167 -16.58 -12.95 -2.88
C GLN A 167 -16.96 -11.46 -2.80
N SER A 168 -16.53 -10.79 -1.74
CA SER A 168 -16.67 -9.34 -1.54
C SER A 168 -15.66 -8.89 -0.47
N VAL A 169 -15.35 -7.60 -0.48
CA VAL A 169 -14.51 -6.98 0.55
C VAL A 169 -15.38 -6.22 1.54
N ILE A 170 -15.15 -6.44 2.84
CA ILE A 170 -15.73 -5.64 3.90
C ILE A 170 -14.78 -4.49 4.21
N ALA A 171 -15.19 -3.27 3.91
CA ALA A 171 -14.47 -2.04 4.27
C ALA A 171 -14.96 -1.57 5.65
N TRP A 172 -14.26 -1.96 6.71
CA TRP A 172 -14.58 -1.60 8.09
C TRP A 172 -14.04 -0.21 8.44
N LEU A 173 -14.94 0.76 8.49
CA LEU A 173 -14.62 2.14 8.87
C LEU A 173 -14.45 2.32 10.38
N GLY A 174 -14.75 1.30 11.20
CA GLY A 174 -14.77 1.40 12.67
C GLY A 174 -16.18 1.43 13.28
N PRO A 175 -16.29 1.50 14.61
CA PRO A 175 -17.56 1.54 15.32
C PRO A 175 -18.41 2.76 14.95
N SER A 176 -19.70 2.73 15.31
CA SER A 176 -20.56 3.90 15.20
C SER A 176 -20.16 4.93 16.25
N TYR A 177 -20.07 6.20 15.84
CA TYR A 177 -19.73 7.31 16.73
C TYR A 177 -20.33 8.61 16.19
N GLY A 178 -20.87 9.44 17.10
CA GLY A 178 -21.57 10.67 16.76
C GLY A 178 -22.70 10.41 15.77
N GLU A 179 -22.72 11.16 14.67
CA GLU A 179 -23.79 11.10 13.65
C GLU A 179 -23.52 10.10 12.52
N SER A 180 -22.58 9.16 12.69
CA SER A 180 -22.23 8.22 11.62
C SER A 180 -23.41 7.37 11.18
N ASP A 181 -24.30 6.96 12.09
CA ASP A 181 -25.50 6.19 11.75
C ASP A 181 -26.48 6.99 10.88
N VAL A 182 -26.64 8.27 11.18
CA VAL A 182 -27.50 9.18 10.39
C VAL A 182 -26.94 9.32 8.98
N ALA A 183 -25.62 9.53 8.86
CA ALA A 183 -24.93 9.63 7.59
C ALA A 183 -24.99 8.33 6.77
N MET A 184 -24.72 7.16 7.37
CA MET A 184 -24.82 5.87 6.70
C MET A 184 -26.25 5.59 6.20
N ASN A 185 -27.27 5.95 7.00
CA ASN A 185 -28.66 5.80 6.59
C ASN A 185 -29.04 6.79 5.47
N ALA A 186 -28.52 8.02 5.48
CA ALA A 186 -28.72 9.00 4.43
C ALA A 186 -28.15 8.52 3.09
N MET A 187 -26.91 8.02 3.09
CA MET A 187 -26.26 7.46 1.89
C MET A 187 -27.00 6.24 1.36
N ARG A 188 -27.43 5.31 2.25
CA ARG A 188 -28.16 4.11 1.83
C ARG A 188 -29.48 4.43 1.13
N LYS A 189 -30.16 5.51 1.53
CA LYS A 189 -31.43 5.94 0.93
C LYS A 189 -31.27 6.53 -0.48
N MET A 190 -30.05 6.90 -0.88
CA MET A 190 -29.74 7.53 -2.18
C MET A 190 -30.76 8.61 -2.58
N PRO A 191 -30.76 9.77 -1.90
CA PRO A 191 -31.74 10.82 -2.16
C PRO A 191 -31.64 11.33 -3.60
N SER A 192 -32.76 11.76 -4.15
CA SER A 192 -32.76 12.47 -5.44
C SER A 192 -32.01 13.81 -5.32
N ARG A 193 -31.60 14.39 -6.45
CA ARG A 193 -30.94 15.71 -6.47
C ARG A 193 -31.74 16.80 -5.77
N SER A 194 -33.08 16.79 -5.87
CA SER A 194 -33.93 17.79 -5.18
C SER A 194 -33.99 17.59 -3.66
N GLN A 195 -33.79 16.36 -3.18
CA GLN A 195 -33.77 16.04 -1.75
C GLN A 195 -32.39 16.28 -1.11
N MET A 196 -31.32 16.26 -1.91
CA MET A 196 -29.94 16.32 -1.45
C MET A 196 -29.63 17.50 -0.51
N PRO A 197 -30.07 18.76 -0.76
CA PRO A 197 -29.78 19.86 0.15
C PRO A 197 -30.33 19.65 1.57
N ASN A 198 -31.52 19.07 1.69
CA ASN A 198 -32.15 18.79 2.99
C ASN A 198 -31.50 17.61 3.70
N VAL A 199 -31.11 16.57 2.94
CA VAL A 199 -30.37 15.43 3.49
C VAL A 199 -29.00 15.88 3.99
N TRP A 200 -28.29 16.68 3.18
CA TRP A 200 -26.99 17.24 3.54
C TRP A 200 -27.08 18.05 4.84
N ARG A 201 -28.00 19.01 4.94
CA ARG A 201 -28.18 19.84 6.13
C ARG A 201 -28.36 19.03 7.43
N ARG A 202 -28.92 17.81 7.34
CA ARG A 202 -29.18 16.93 8.49
C ARG A 202 -28.08 15.91 8.77
N SER A 203 -27.12 15.73 7.86
CA SER A 203 -26.14 14.65 7.95
C SER A 203 -24.71 15.06 7.61
N ALA A 204 -24.48 16.33 7.26
CA ALA A 204 -23.17 16.85 6.84
C ALA A 204 -22.07 16.55 7.85
N ALA A 205 -22.30 16.77 9.15
CA ALA A 205 -21.26 16.51 10.15
C ALA A 205 -20.95 15.01 10.29
N GLY A 206 -21.96 14.14 10.26
CA GLY A 206 -21.77 12.68 10.19
C GLY A 206 -21.02 12.24 8.92
N ILE A 207 -21.37 12.77 7.74
CA ILE A 207 -20.71 12.46 6.47
C ILE A 207 -19.25 12.92 6.49
N ARG A 208 -19.01 14.16 6.94
CA ARG A 208 -17.66 14.72 7.11
C ARG A 208 -16.81 13.83 8.00
N ARG A 209 -17.32 13.42 9.16
CA ARG A 209 -16.60 12.51 10.08
C ARG A 209 -16.30 11.16 9.44
N LEU A 210 -17.24 10.57 8.69
CA LEU A 210 -17.00 9.32 7.96
C LEU A 210 -15.91 9.46 6.89
N CYS A 211 -15.90 10.57 6.15
CA CYS A 211 -14.94 10.83 5.08
C CYS A 211 -13.51 11.14 5.57
N HIS A 212 -13.36 11.48 6.85
CA HIS A 212 -12.07 11.77 7.49
C HIS A 212 -11.58 10.65 8.42
N ARG A 213 -12.22 9.48 8.42
CA ARG A 213 -11.76 8.37 9.26
C ARG A 213 -10.35 7.88 8.84
N PRO A 214 -9.51 7.45 9.80
CA PRO A 214 -8.16 6.92 9.53
C PRO A 214 -8.10 5.76 8.53
N TYR A 215 -9.21 5.05 8.34
CA TYR A 215 -9.33 4.04 7.29
C TYR A 215 -8.90 4.57 5.91
N TRP A 216 -9.33 5.78 5.56
CA TRP A 216 -9.12 6.36 4.22
C TRP A 216 -7.70 6.85 3.98
N THR A 217 -6.87 6.94 5.03
CA THR A 217 -5.46 7.33 4.89
C THR A 217 -4.55 6.13 4.70
N ARG A 218 -5.04 4.88 4.83
CA ARG A 218 -4.19 3.69 4.65
C ARG A 218 -3.87 3.43 3.19
N LEU A 219 -2.59 3.20 2.91
CA LEU A 219 -2.10 2.89 1.57
C LEU A 219 -2.72 1.61 0.99
N TRP A 220 -2.73 0.53 1.77
CA TRP A 220 -3.22 -0.78 1.34
C TRP A 220 -4.69 -0.76 0.87
N VAL A 221 -5.51 0.15 1.39
CA VAL A 221 -6.92 0.32 0.99
C VAL A 221 -7.08 0.56 -0.52
N LEU A 222 -6.09 1.15 -1.19
CA LEU A 222 -6.08 1.29 -2.65
C LEU A 222 -6.22 -0.07 -3.34
N GLN A 223 -5.30 -1.00 -3.06
CA GLN A 223 -5.27 -2.32 -3.68
C GLN A 223 -6.48 -3.16 -3.23
N GLU A 224 -6.78 -3.13 -1.93
CA GLU A 224 -7.86 -3.91 -1.32
C GLU A 224 -9.22 -3.59 -1.94
N LEU A 225 -9.49 -2.31 -2.23
CA LEU A 225 -10.75 -1.87 -2.83
C LEU A 225 -10.74 -1.86 -4.36
N ALA A 226 -9.62 -1.50 -5.00
CA ALA A 226 -9.53 -1.44 -6.46
C ALA A 226 -9.56 -2.83 -7.11
N LEU A 227 -9.06 -3.87 -6.43
CA LEU A 227 -9.08 -5.24 -6.94
C LEU A 227 -10.34 -6.02 -6.53
N ALA A 228 -11.14 -5.50 -5.60
CA ALA A 228 -12.35 -6.15 -5.14
C ALA A 228 -13.36 -6.33 -6.27
N LYS A 229 -13.95 -7.53 -6.39
CA LYS A 229 -15.15 -7.75 -7.25
C LYS A 229 -16.30 -6.82 -6.85
N SER A 230 -16.45 -6.62 -5.54
CA SER A 230 -17.34 -5.65 -4.92
C SER A 230 -16.88 -5.38 -3.50
N TYR A 231 -17.18 -4.21 -2.95
CA TYR A 231 -16.94 -3.92 -1.54
C TYR A 231 -18.13 -3.22 -0.89
N THR A 232 -18.28 -3.42 0.42
CA THR A 232 -19.32 -2.78 1.23
C THR A 232 -18.66 -2.08 2.41
N LEU A 233 -18.95 -0.78 2.58
CA LEU A 233 -18.53 -0.02 3.74
C LEU A 233 -19.40 -0.37 4.94
N TYR A 234 -18.77 -0.64 6.07
CA TYR A 234 -19.42 -0.84 7.36
C TYR A 234 -18.94 0.22 8.34
N CYS A 235 -19.89 0.75 9.11
CA CYS A 235 -19.63 1.62 10.24
C CYS A 235 -20.57 1.21 11.36
N GLY A 236 -20.04 0.57 12.39
CA GLY A 236 -20.88 -0.21 13.31
C GLY A 236 -21.75 -1.20 12.53
N THR A 237 -23.00 -1.37 12.96
CA THR A 237 -23.95 -2.28 12.30
C THR A 237 -24.54 -1.75 10.98
N LYS A 238 -24.25 -0.49 10.61
CA LYS A 238 -24.74 0.11 9.36
C LYS A 238 -23.78 -0.20 8.21
N ARG A 239 -24.35 -0.36 7.02
CA ARG A 239 -23.59 -0.68 5.81
C ARG A 239 -24.11 0.03 4.56
N VAL A 240 -23.20 0.36 3.66
CA VAL A 240 -23.48 0.98 2.35
C VAL A 240 -22.56 0.34 1.30
N PRO A 241 -23.08 -0.17 0.17
CA PRO A 241 -22.25 -0.62 -0.94
C PRO A 241 -21.30 0.50 -1.43
N GLY A 242 -20.06 0.15 -1.77
CA GLY A 242 -19.05 1.11 -2.23
C GLY A 242 -19.49 2.02 -3.37
N LYS A 243 -20.17 1.43 -4.35
CA LYS A 243 -20.74 2.15 -5.49
C LYS A 243 -21.75 3.23 -5.05
N LEU A 244 -22.64 2.92 -4.12
CA LEU A 244 -23.61 3.90 -3.61
C LEU A 244 -22.93 5.01 -2.81
N PHE A 245 -21.88 4.69 -2.07
CA PHE A 245 -21.09 5.70 -1.36
C PHE A 245 -20.43 6.68 -2.34
N ALA A 246 -19.79 6.20 -3.41
CA ALA A 246 -19.19 7.04 -4.44
C ALA A 246 -20.24 7.89 -5.18
N GLU A 247 -21.35 7.26 -5.63
CA GLU A 247 -22.45 7.97 -6.31
C GLU A 247 -23.10 9.04 -5.42
N PHE A 248 -23.20 8.78 -4.11
CA PHE A 248 -23.70 9.77 -3.16
C PHE A 248 -22.80 11.02 -3.11
N LEU A 249 -21.48 10.84 -3.02
CA LEU A 249 -20.53 11.97 -2.99
C LEU A 249 -20.49 12.73 -4.33
N ASP A 250 -20.62 12.03 -5.46
CA ASP A 250 -20.73 12.67 -6.78
C ASP A 250 -22.03 13.48 -6.92
N ASN A 251 -23.16 12.94 -6.46
CA ASN A 251 -24.44 13.66 -6.48
C ASN A 251 -24.43 14.88 -5.54
N MET A 252 -23.79 14.75 -4.38
CA MET A 252 -23.55 15.85 -3.45
C MET A 252 -22.75 16.96 -4.16
N LYS A 253 -21.62 16.62 -4.78
CA LYS A 253 -20.80 17.58 -5.55
C LYS A 253 -21.62 18.28 -6.62
N ALA A 254 -22.36 17.53 -7.43
CA ALA A 254 -23.14 18.07 -8.54
C ALA A 254 -24.27 19.01 -8.07
N THR A 255 -24.81 18.80 -6.87
CA THR A 255 -25.96 19.56 -6.36
C THR A 255 -25.56 20.76 -5.51
N LEU A 256 -24.49 20.65 -4.73
CA LEU A 256 -24.13 21.63 -3.69
C LEU A 256 -22.99 22.58 -4.07
N MET A 257 -22.24 22.26 -5.13
CA MET A 257 -21.11 23.09 -5.61
C MET A 257 -21.40 24.06 -6.79
N PRO A 258 -22.59 24.14 -7.42
CA PRO A 258 -22.86 25.23 -8.38
C PRO A 258 -22.79 26.62 -7.73
N ALA A 259 -22.30 27.62 -8.47
CA ALA A 259 -22.05 28.99 -8.00
C ALA A 259 -23.29 29.73 -7.44
N SER A 260 -24.49 29.20 -7.64
CA SER A 260 -25.76 29.81 -7.20
C SER A 260 -26.16 29.50 -5.74
N PHE A 261 -25.41 28.65 -5.01
CA PHE A 261 -25.81 28.15 -3.67
C PHE A 261 -25.14 28.84 -2.47
N ASP A 262 -24.44 29.96 -2.70
CA ASP A 262 -23.50 30.63 -1.77
C ASP A 262 -24.11 31.26 -0.50
N GLN A 263 -25.42 31.16 -0.25
CA GLN A 263 -26.06 31.82 0.89
C GLN A 263 -26.29 30.93 2.12
N SER A 264 -26.00 29.63 2.06
CA SER A 264 -26.49 28.66 3.08
C SER A 264 -25.42 27.93 3.90
N GLY A 265 -24.12 28.19 3.68
CA GLY A 265 -23.02 27.46 4.33
C GLY A 265 -22.86 25.98 3.92
N LEU A 266 -23.87 25.40 3.24
CA LEU A 266 -23.87 24.00 2.79
C LEU A 266 -22.75 23.70 1.79
N ALA A 267 -22.39 24.68 0.95
CA ALA A 267 -21.31 24.56 -0.03
C ALA A 267 -19.93 24.40 0.64
N PHE A 268 -19.70 25.11 1.76
CA PHE A 268 -18.45 25.03 2.51
C PHE A 268 -18.24 23.64 3.12
N ASP A 269 -19.26 23.09 3.78
CA ASP A 269 -19.19 21.72 4.33
C ASP A 269 -18.98 20.67 3.23
N ALA A 270 -19.64 20.85 2.09
CA ALA A 270 -19.48 19.97 0.93
C ALA A 270 -18.05 20.05 0.37
N GLU A 271 -17.49 21.25 0.28
CA GLU A 271 -16.11 21.46 -0.16
C GLU A 271 -15.10 20.76 0.75
N ILE A 272 -15.28 20.83 2.08
CA ILE A 272 -14.45 20.10 3.04
C ILE A 272 -14.50 18.59 2.74
N CYS A 273 -15.68 18.03 2.46
CA CYS A 273 -15.81 16.62 2.12
C CYS A 273 -15.15 16.26 0.78
N LEU A 274 -15.15 17.17 -0.19
CA LEU A 274 -14.46 16.98 -1.48
C LEU A 274 -12.93 17.15 -1.41
N ARG A 275 -12.41 17.59 -0.27
CA ARG A 275 -10.98 17.61 0.06
C ARG A 275 -10.59 16.52 1.08
N SER A 276 -11.54 15.65 1.44
CA SER A 276 -11.32 14.60 2.43
C SER A 276 -10.46 13.43 1.91
N PRO A 277 -9.82 12.67 2.82
CA PRO A 277 -9.13 11.44 2.47
C PRO A 277 -10.00 10.43 1.71
N ALA A 278 -11.27 10.25 2.10
CA ALA A 278 -12.18 9.33 1.41
C ALA A 278 -12.38 9.69 -0.07
N TRP A 279 -12.58 10.98 -0.36
CA TRP A 279 -12.75 11.45 -1.73
C TRP A 279 -11.47 11.28 -2.56
N SER A 280 -10.31 11.56 -1.98
CA SER A 280 -9.02 11.30 -2.61
C SER A 280 -8.83 9.80 -2.91
N MET A 281 -9.12 8.93 -1.94
CA MET A 281 -9.03 7.48 -2.07
C MET A 281 -9.93 6.96 -3.20
N LEU A 282 -11.20 7.38 -3.25
CA LEU A 282 -12.14 6.96 -4.31
C LEU A 282 -11.66 7.37 -5.72
N LYS A 283 -11.09 8.57 -5.85
CA LYS A 283 -10.52 9.02 -7.13
C LYS A 283 -9.34 8.15 -7.55
N GLN A 284 -8.43 7.85 -6.63
CA GLN A 284 -7.26 7.03 -6.90
C GLN A 284 -7.67 5.58 -7.25
N ILE A 285 -8.65 5.00 -6.55
CA ILE A 285 -9.21 3.68 -6.90
C ILE A 285 -9.73 3.65 -8.35
N ASN A 286 -10.43 4.72 -8.78
CA ASN A 286 -10.97 4.82 -10.13
C ASN A 286 -9.89 4.96 -11.23
N THR A 287 -8.68 5.41 -10.88
CA THR A 287 -7.54 5.53 -11.82
C THR A 287 -6.47 4.47 -11.63
N ALA A 288 -6.61 3.61 -10.60
CA ALA A 288 -5.57 2.71 -10.10
C ALA A 288 -4.96 1.77 -11.14
N GLN A 289 -5.66 1.42 -12.23
CA GLN A 289 -5.14 0.49 -13.25
C GLN A 289 -4.56 1.18 -14.51
N ARG A 290 -4.42 2.51 -14.50
CA ARG A 290 -3.97 3.27 -15.68
C ARG A 290 -2.54 3.79 -15.60
N ASP A 291 -2.00 3.86 -14.38
CA ASP A 291 -0.75 4.54 -14.10
C ASP A 291 0.40 3.53 -13.87
N SER A 292 1.60 3.89 -14.32
CA SER A 292 2.82 3.12 -14.05
C SER A 292 3.10 3.02 -12.55
N LEU A 293 3.85 2.00 -12.11
CA LEU A 293 4.19 1.82 -10.69
C LEU A 293 4.83 3.09 -10.10
N TYR A 294 5.81 3.67 -10.79
CA TYR A 294 6.46 4.91 -10.35
C TYR A 294 5.46 6.06 -10.15
N THR A 295 4.51 6.21 -11.08
CA THR A 295 3.48 7.26 -11.01
C THR A 295 2.58 7.04 -9.80
N GLN A 296 2.16 5.80 -9.54
CA GLN A 296 1.34 5.45 -8.39
C GLN A 296 2.06 5.69 -7.06
N VAL A 297 3.33 5.29 -6.94
CA VAL A 297 4.13 5.56 -5.72
C VAL A 297 4.14 7.06 -5.43
N CYS A 298 4.35 7.89 -6.45
CA CYS A 298 4.34 9.35 -6.29
C CYS A 298 2.97 9.90 -5.86
N GLN A 299 1.88 9.43 -6.48
CA GLN A 299 0.52 9.92 -6.18
C GLN A 299 0.01 9.46 -4.81
N ALA A 300 0.41 8.27 -4.38
CA ALA A 300 0.03 7.67 -3.10
C ALA A 300 0.90 8.14 -1.91
N SER A 301 1.83 9.08 -2.13
CA SER A 301 2.79 9.55 -1.12
C SER A 301 2.15 10.06 0.18
N GLY A 302 0.96 10.67 0.09
CA GLY A 302 0.19 11.15 1.25
C GLY A 302 -0.55 10.07 2.03
N LEU A 303 -0.55 8.81 1.57
CA LEU A 303 -1.13 7.68 2.28
C LEU A 303 -0.13 7.09 3.28
N GLN A 304 -0.67 6.49 4.33
CA GLN A 304 0.02 5.97 5.48
C GLN A 304 0.25 4.46 5.33
N CYS A 305 1.48 4.04 5.62
CA CYS A 305 1.87 2.65 5.82
C CYS A 305 2.90 2.61 6.95
N ARG A 306 3.08 1.43 7.55
CA ARG A 306 4.03 1.25 8.65
C ARG A 306 5.41 0.88 8.13
N ASP A 307 5.49 -0.16 7.30
CA ASP A 307 6.73 -0.50 6.62
C ASP A 307 6.89 0.43 5.41
N GLN A 308 8.05 1.06 5.28
CA GLN A 308 8.38 1.95 4.19
C GLN A 308 8.32 1.23 2.83
N ARG A 309 8.55 -0.10 2.80
CA ARG A 309 8.50 -0.93 1.59
C ARG A 309 7.09 -1.05 1.02
N ASP A 310 6.08 -0.93 1.87
CA ASP A 310 4.67 -0.99 1.47
C ASP A 310 4.29 0.14 0.50
N ARG A 311 5.02 1.28 0.54
CA ARG A 311 4.88 2.37 -0.44
C ARG A 311 5.01 1.89 -1.88
N VAL A 312 5.65 0.73 -2.09
CA VAL A 312 5.75 0.05 -3.38
C VAL A 312 4.89 -1.21 -3.40
N TYR A 313 5.02 -2.10 -2.40
CA TYR A 313 4.37 -3.42 -2.43
C TYR A 313 2.84 -3.36 -2.48
N ALA A 314 2.23 -2.37 -1.82
CA ALA A 314 0.79 -2.16 -1.85
C ALA A 314 0.28 -1.82 -3.25
N LEU A 315 1.13 -1.30 -4.15
CA LEU A 315 0.72 -0.81 -5.46
C LEU A 315 0.99 -1.83 -6.58
N LEU A 316 1.81 -2.86 -6.33
CA LEU A 316 2.18 -3.86 -7.34
C LEU A 316 0.97 -4.53 -8.01
N GLY A 317 -0.06 -4.85 -7.22
CA GLY A 317 -1.26 -5.52 -7.73
C GLY A 317 -2.16 -4.66 -8.61
N ILE A 318 -1.99 -3.33 -8.59
CA ILE A 318 -2.83 -2.37 -9.33
C ILE A 318 -2.08 -1.58 -10.40
N ALA A 319 -0.75 -1.53 -10.34
CA ALA A 319 0.08 -0.89 -11.35
C ALA A 319 0.04 -1.55 -12.73
N GLU A 320 0.41 -0.78 -13.76
CA GLU A 320 0.59 -1.24 -15.14
C GLU A 320 1.56 -2.44 -15.22
N THR A 321 1.44 -3.26 -16.26
CA THR A 321 2.03 -4.61 -16.39
C THR A 321 3.58 -4.64 -16.42
N ASN A 322 4.15 -5.87 -16.40
CA ASN A 322 5.59 -6.19 -16.40
C ASN A 322 6.32 -6.02 -15.06
N LEU A 323 5.68 -6.47 -13.97
CA LEU A 323 6.18 -6.35 -12.59
C LEU A 323 6.71 -7.67 -12.00
N ASP A 324 6.81 -8.74 -12.78
CA ASP A 324 7.13 -10.10 -12.27
C ASP A 324 8.47 -10.20 -11.53
N HIS A 325 9.38 -9.27 -11.81
CA HIS A 325 10.70 -9.12 -11.19
C HIS A 325 10.68 -8.31 -9.88
N ILE A 326 9.59 -7.59 -9.57
CA ILE A 326 9.43 -6.84 -8.33
C ILE A 326 8.51 -7.62 -7.40
N ARG A 327 9.10 -8.29 -6.41
CA ARG A 327 8.36 -9.07 -5.43
C ARG A 327 8.50 -8.52 -4.01
N PRO A 328 7.47 -8.65 -3.17
CA PRO A 328 7.57 -8.32 -1.75
C PRO A 328 8.67 -9.10 -1.04
N ASP A 329 9.69 -8.39 -0.58
CA ASP A 329 10.83 -8.91 0.16
C ASP A 329 11.12 -7.95 1.31
N TYR A 330 10.57 -8.26 2.48
CA TYR A 330 10.75 -7.43 3.67
C TYR A 330 12.16 -7.51 4.26
N THR A 331 13.00 -8.43 3.76
CA THR A 331 14.42 -8.48 4.10
C THR A 331 15.26 -7.60 3.17
N ALA A 332 14.72 -7.21 2.01
CA ALA A 332 15.45 -6.39 1.04
C ALA A 332 15.79 -5.01 1.60
N PRO A 333 17.00 -4.49 1.33
CA PRO A 333 17.31 -3.11 1.59
C PRO A 333 16.50 -2.21 0.64
N MET A 334 16.09 -1.03 1.13
CA MET A 334 15.19 -0.14 0.40
C MET A 334 15.74 0.26 -0.97
N ILE A 335 17.06 0.41 -1.09
CA ILE A 335 17.75 0.74 -2.33
C ILE A 335 17.41 -0.20 -3.50
N LYS A 336 17.28 -1.50 -3.22
CA LYS A 336 16.94 -2.53 -4.20
C LYS A 336 15.54 -2.28 -4.77
N ILE A 337 14.62 -1.85 -3.91
CA ILE A 337 13.24 -1.53 -4.29
C ILE A 337 13.21 -0.26 -5.14
N VAL A 338 13.95 0.80 -4.76
CA VAL A 338 14.05 2.04 -5.57
C VAL A 338 14.54 1.73 -6.97
N MET A 339 15.63 0.97 -7.07
CA MET A 339 16.21 0.58 -8.35
C MET A 339 15.23 -0.24 -9.19
N ALA A 340 14.53 -1.20 -8.58
CA ALA A 340 13.54 -2.01 -9.28
C ALA A 340 12.40 -1.15 -9.86
N VAL A 341 11.87 -0.19 -9.10
CA VAL A 341 10.80 0.71 -9.57
C VAL A 341 11.28 1.59 -10.72
N VAL A 342 12.46 2.19 -10.61
CA VAL A 342 13.04 3.03 -11.67
C VAL A 342 13.32 2.20 -12.92
N ARG A 343 13.85 0.99 -12.75
CA ARG A 343 14.14 0.10 -13.86
C ARG A 343 12.86 -0.29 -14.60
N ASN A 344 11.82 -0.69 -13.88
CA ASN A 344 10.52 -0.98 -14.48
C ASN A 344 9.96 0.23 -15.25
N GLU A 345 10.01 1.45 -14.68
CA GLU A 345 9.51 2.67 -15.30
C GLU A 345 10.13 2.95 -16.69
N TYR A 346 11.43 2.73 -16.83
CA TYR A 346 12.16 2.97 -18.08
C TYR A 346 12.13 1.78 -19.05
N ILE A 347 11.90 0.57 -18.54
CA ILE A 347 11.63 -0.62 -19.38
C ILE A 347 10.24 -0.54 -20.00
N VAL A 348 9.21 -0.21 -19.20
CA VAL A 348 7.82 -0.13 -19.65
C VAL A 348 7.61 1.07 -20.58
N HIS A 349 8.35 2.17 -20.37
CA HIS A 349 8.25 3.38 -21.17
C HIS A 349 9.59 3.78 -21.80
N PRO A 350 10.08 3.03 -22.82
CA PRO A 350 11.40 3.23 -23.40
C PRO A 350 11.55 4.57 -24.14
N ALA A 351 10.43 5.25 -24.47
CA ALA A 351 10.44 6.59 -25.04
C ALA A 351 10.72 7.70 -24.01
N LYS A 352 10.76 7.40 -22.70
CA LYS A 352 11.07 8.39 -21.66
C LYS A 352 12.53 8.83 -21.75
N ASP A 353 12.75 10.13 -21.62
CA ASP A 353 14.08 10.70 -21.62
C ASP A 353 14.88 10.25 -20.39
N LEU A 354 15.99 9.55 -20.65
CA LEU A 354 16.90 9.07 -19.61
C LEU A 354 17.65 10.21 -18.92
N ALA A 355 17.74 11.40 -19.52
CA ALA A 355 18.23 12.58 -18.83
C ALA A 355 17.31 13.05 -17.69
N ALA A 356 16.04 12.64 -17.67
CA ALA A 356 15.12 12.90 -16.56
C ALA A 356 15.30 11.95 -15.37
N MET A 357 16.02 10.83 -15.54
CA MET A 357 16.13 9.77 -14.55
C MET A 357 16.66 10.23 -13.19
N PRO A 358 17.73 11.06 -13.10
CA PRO A 358 18.20 11.55 -11.81
C PRO A 358 17.11 12.30 -11.03
N ARG A 359 16.23 13.04 -11.72
CA ARG A 359 15.10 13.73 -11.08
C ARG A 359 14.04 12.74 -10.59
N HIS A 360 13.79 11.67 -11.35
CA HIS A 360 12.86 10.62 -10.96
C HIS A 360 13.35 9.85 -9.72
N ILE A 361 14.64 9.50 -9.69
CA ILE A 361 15.27 8.88 -8.52
C ILE A 361 15.16 9.81 -7.31
N ALA A 362 15.54 11.08 -7.44
CA ALA A 362 15.46 12.05 -6.34
C ALA A 362 14.02 12.20 -5.82
N LYS A 363 13.02 12.25 -6.72
CA LYS A 363 11.61 12.32 -6.34
C LYS A 363 11.16 11.04 -5.61
N LEU A 364 11.54 9.87 -6.12
CA LEU A 364 11.19 8.59 -5.51
C LEU A 364 11.82 8.44 -4.13
N CYS A 365 13.09 8.81 -3.95
CA CYS A 365 13.76 8.80 -2.64
C CYS A 365 13.07 9.74 -1.66
N LYS A 366 12.66 10.94 -2.09
CA LYS A 366 11.89 11.86 -1.26
C LYS A 366 10.53 11.28 -0.85
N VAL A 367 9.80 10.66 -1.79
CA VAL A 367 8.49 10.06 -1.53
C VAL A 367 8.60 8.85 -0.59
N LEU A 368 9.65 8.07 -0.77
CA LEU A 368 9.89 6.90 0.05
C LEU A 368 10.49 7.28 1.40
N ASP A 369 11.05 8.48 1.58
CA ASP A 369 11.78 8.95 2.78
C ASP A 369 13.14 8.25 2.97
N ILE A 370 13.90 8.17 1.88
CA ILE A 370 15.20 7.51 1.83
C ILE A 370 16.30 8.55 1.70
N ASP A 371 17.22 8.56 2.66
CA ASP A 371 18.53 9.18 2.45
C ASP A 371 19.44 8.17 1.73
N LEU A 372 19.64 8.42 0.43
CA LEU A 372 20.32 7.52 -0.46
C LEU A 372 21.82 7.42 -0.16
N ASN A 373 22.43 8.51 0.36
CA ASN A 373 23.86 8.56 0.62
C ASN A 373 24.22 7.70 1.84
N SER A 374 23.51 7.88 2.97
CA SER A 374 23.72 7.06 4.17
C SER A 374 23.40 5.58 3.93
N THR A 375 22.36 5.28 3.15
CA THR A 375 22.01 3.90 2.78
C THR A 375 23.17 3.20 2.05
N ILE A 376 23.82 3.88 1.10
CA ILE A 376 24.91 3.28 0.33
C ILE A 376 26.22 3.19 1.13
N GLU A 377 26.50 4.19 1.97
CA GLU A 377 27.70 4.19 2.85
C GLU A 377 27.69 2.98 3.79
N HIS A 378 26.58 2.74 4.51
CA HIS A 378 26.43 1.59 5.41
C HIS A 378 26.53 0.22 4.71
N MET A 379 26.11 0.15 3.44
CA MET A 379 26.21 -1.07 2.66
C MET A 379 27.64 -1.34 2.21
N SER A 380 28.43 -0.30 1.95
CA SER A 380 29.80 -0.48 1.48
C SER A 380 30.76 -1.11 2.48
N ASP A 381 30.43 -1.07 3.77
CA ASP A 381 31.18 -1.71 4.84
C ASP A 381 30.73 -3.16 5.12
N SER A 382 29.58 -3.60 4.60
CA SER A 382 28.93 -4.87 4.98
C SER A 382 28.51 -5.79 3.82
N GLU A 383 28.21 -5.27 2.63
CA GLU A 383 27.85 -6.07 1.44
C GLU A 383 28.38 -5.45 0.12
N PRO A 384 29.13 -6.20 -0.72
CA PRO A 384 29.53 -5.72 -2.03
C PRO A 384 28.34 -5.52 -2.97
N LEU A 385 28.41 -4.47 -3.82
CA LEU A 385 27.36 -4.11 -4.80
C LEU A 385 26.89 -5.27 -5.71
N SER A 386 27.74 -6.29 -5.89
CA SER A 386 27.39 -7.55 -6.57
C SER A 386 26.29 -8.35 -5.88
N ARG A 387 26.26 -8.39 -4.54
CA ARG A 387 25.31 -9.22 -3.76
C ARG A 387 23.88 -8.69 -3.72
N LEU A 388 23.69 -7.40 -4.02
CA LEU A 388 22.37 -6.77 -4.06
C LEU A 388 21.58 -7.12 -5.33
N GLY A 389 22.17 -7.95 -6.22
CA GLY A 389 21.62 -8.22 -7.55
C GLY A 389 21.69 -7.04 -8.51
N ILE A 390 22.28 -5.91 -8.06
CA ILE A 390 22.45 -4.69 -8.86
C ILE A 390 23.35 -4.97 -10.06
N ILE A 391 24.29 -5.92 -9.92
CA ILE A 391 25.26 -6.19 -10.97
C ILE A 391 25.72 -7.67 -11.11
N GLN A 392 25.25 -8.61 -10.27
CA GLN A 392 25.53 -10.05 -10.43
C GLN A 392 24.31 -10.85 -9.93
N GLY A 393 23.48 -11.36 -10.84
CA GLY A 393 22.39 -12.26 -10.45
C GLY A 393 21.31 -12.48 -11.51
N GLU A 394 20.73 -11.42 -12.06
CA GLU A 394 19.69 -11.55 -13.10
C GLU A 394 20.28 -11.96 -14.46
N LEU A 395 21.55 -11.64 -14.69
CA LEU A 395 22.31 -12.05 -15.87
C LEU A 395 22.32 -13.57 -16.11
N HIS A 396 22.11 -14.42 -15.10
CA HIS A 396 22.20 -15.87 -15.27
C HIS A 396 20.88 -16.53 -15.71
N GLN A 397 19.73 -16.09 -15.18
CA GLN A 397 18.42 -16.51 -15.71
C GLN A 397 18.14 -15.84 -17.06
N ASP A 398 18.52 -14.57 -17.23
CA ASP A 398 18.44 -13.91 -18.53
C ASP A 398 19.44 -14.50 -19.54
N ARG A 399 20.60 -15.04 -19.10
CA ARG A 399 21.50 -15.86 -19.95
C ARG A 399 20.90 -17.19 -20.40
N LEU A 400 20.09 -17.85 -19.58
CA LEU A 400 19.42 -19.07 -20.00
C LEU A 400 18.32 -18.77 -21.03
N ASN A 401 17.72 -17.58 -20.97
CA ASN A 401 16.81 -17.05 -22.00
C ASN A 401 17.55 -16.50 -23.24
N PHE A 402 18.79 -16.05 -23.09
CA PHE A 402 19.68 -15.48 -24.12
C PHE A 402 20.00 -16.47 -25.25
N GLU A 403 20.07 -17.78 -24.98
CA GLU A 403 20.33 -18.79 -26.02
C GLU A 403 19.12 -19.08 -26.93
N ARG A 404 17.92 -18.56 -26.62
CA ARG A 404 16.70 -18.87 -27.39
C ARG A 404 16.15 -17.73 -28.26
N HIS A 405 16.44 -16.46 -28.00
CA HIS A 405 15.81 -15.33 -28.71
C HIS A 405 16.78 -14.16 -28.95
N SER A 406 17.55 -14.20 -30.05
CA SER A 406 18.50 -13.15 -30.43
C SER A 406 17.83 -12.03 -31.23
N GLY A 407 17.61 -10.88 -30.60
CA GLY A 407 17.19 -9.64 -31.28
C GLY A 407 16.80 -8.52 -30.31
N GLU A 408 15.75 -8.74 -29.52
CA GLU A 408 15.14 -7.72 -28.66
C GLU A 408 15.82 -7.59 -27.27
N LEU A 409 16.37 -8.68 -26.73
CA LEU A 409 16.98 -8.72 -25.39
C LEU A 409 18.29 -7.92 -25.26
N SER A 410 19.03 -7.68 -26.36
CA SER A 410 20.29 -6.92 -26.33
C SER A 410 20.10 -5.47 -25.86
N ALA A 411 18.98 -4.85 -26.23
CA ALA A 411 18.62 -3.50 -25.80
C ALA A 411 18.25 -3.44 -24.30
N GLY A 412 17.64 -4.50 -23.77
CA GLY A 412 17.20 -4.58 -22.37
C GLY A 412 18.35 -4.69 -21.38
N LEU A 413 19.39 -5.48 -21.69
CA LEU A 413 20.60 -5.62 -20.88
C LEU A 413 21.38 -4.30 -20.78
N LEU A 414 21.58 -3.64 -21.92
CA LEU A 414 22.28 -2.34 -22.01
C LEU A 414 21.51 -1.22 -21.33
N LEU A 415 20.17 -1.23 -21.44
CA LEU A 415 19.32 -0.27 -20.75
C LEU A 415 19.39 -0.48 -19.23
N SER A 416 19.39 -1.72 -18.76
CA SER A 416 19.59 -2.06 -17.35
C SER A 416 20.91 -1.50 -16.82
N ASP A 417 22.02 -1.73 -17.54
CA ASP A 417 23.33 -1.22 -17.13
C ASP A 417 23.39 0.32 -17.15
N ALA A 418 22.75 0.98 -18.14
CA ALA A 418 22.62 2.44 -18.17
C ALA A 418 21.81 2.99 -17.00
N ILE A 419 20.71 2.31 -16.63
CA ILE A 419 19.86 2.68 -15.49
C ILE A 419 20.66 2.59 -14.19
N THR A 420 21.39 1.49 -14.00
CA THR A 420 22.25 1.30 -12.83
C THR A 420 23.36 2.35 -12.77
N ALA A 421 24.00 2.67 -13.90
CA ALA A 421 25.02 3.72 -14.00
C ALA A 421 24.48 5.10 -13.60
N LEU A 422 23.34 5.50 -14.17
CA LEU A 422 22.68 6.76 -13.85
C LEU A 422 22.25 6.84 -12.40
N PHE A 423 21.76 5.71 -11.87
CA PHE A 423 21.37 5.61 -10.49
C PHE A 423 22.55 5.91 -9.57
N LEU A 424 23.67 5.23 -9.78
CA LEU A 424 24.87 5.42 -8.96
C LEU A 424 25.49 6.82 -9.18
N ALA A 425 25.34 7.41 -10.37
CA ALA A 425 25.67 8.81 -10.67
C ALA A 425 24.91 9.82 -9.84
N SER A 426 23.64 9.55 -9.54
CA SER A 426 22.84 10.42 -8.69
C SER A 426 23.22 10.36 -7.21
N THR A 427 24.10 9.42 -6.80
CA THR A 427 24.44 9.11 -5.39
C THR A 427 25.89 9.37 -5.01
N HIS A 428 26.67 10.06 -5.85
CA HIS A 428 28.11 10.25 -5.67
C HIS A 428 28.96 8.95 -5.60
N ASN A 429 28.35 7.76 -5.74
CA ASN A 429 29.02 6.44 -5.71
C ASN A 429 29.47 5.92 -7.09
N MET A 430 29.58 6.82 -8.07
CA MET A 430 29.98 6.45 -9.44
C MET A 430 31.32 5.75 -9.58
N PRO A 431 32.39 6.14 -8.86
CA PRO A 431 33.69 5.49 -9.04
C PRO A 431 33.63 3.97 -8.82
N ARG A 432 32.86 3.52 -7.82
CA ARG A 432 32.68 2.10 -7.49
C ARG A 432 31.86 1.34 -8.53
N PHE A 433 30.79 1.96 -9.06
CA PHE A 433 30.02 1.38 -10.17
C PHE A 433 30.88 1.16 -11.40
N VAL A 434 31.63 2.19 -11.75
CA VAL A 434 32.52 2.27 -12.89
C VAL A 434 33.57 1.15 -12.85
N GLU A 435 34.20 0.95 -11.69
CA GLU A 435 35.22 -0.07 -11.47
C GLU A 435 34.64 -1.48 -11.64
N TYR A 436 33.46 -1.72 -11.05
CA TYR A 436 32.76 -2.99 -11.19
C TYR A 436 32.29 -3.25 -12.62
N TRP A 437 31.60 -2.30 -13.25
CA TRP A 437 31.08 -2.42 -14.61
C TRP A 437 32.19 -2.74 -15.59
N TYR A 438 33.34 -2.06 -15.47
CA TYR A 438 34.50 -2.32 -16.31
C TYR A 438 35.09 -3.72 -16.10
N ARG A 439 35.08 -4.24 -14.87
CA ARG A 439 35.58 -5.57 -14.53
C ARG A 439 34.68 -6.70 -15.05
N GLU A 440 33.37 -6.48 -15.04
CA GLU A 440 32.37 -7.56 -15.16
C GLU A 440 31.67 -7.60 -16.53
N THR A 441 31.77 -6.53 -17.32
CA THR A 441 31.24 -6.50 -18.69
C THR A 441 32.33 -6.78 -19.71
N ASP A 442 32.01 -7.52 -20.77
CA ASP A 442 32.96 -7.71 -21.87
C ASP A 442 33.14 -6.44 -22.69
N ARG A 443 34.18 -6.43 -23.53
CA ARG A 443 34.54 -5.27 -24.35
C ARG A 443 33.39 -4.83 -25.25
N THR A 444 32.66 -5.77 -25.86
CA THR A 444 31.59 -5.49 -26.82
C THR A 444 30.41 -4.78 -26.14
N ALA A 445 29.98 -5.28 -24.97
CA ALA A 445 28.92 -4.66 -24.17
C ALA A 445 29.27 -3.23 -23.75
N ARG A 446 30.55 -2.99 -23.39
CA ARG A 446 31.03 -1.65 -23.00
C ARG A 446 30.92 -0.62 -24.12
N TYR A 447 31.42 -0.97 -25.32
CA TYR A 447 31.39 -0.07 -26.46
C TYR A 447 29.97 0.22 -26.94
N GLU A 448 29.08 -0.78 -26.92
CA GLU A 448 27.69 -0.61 -27.33
C GLU A 448 26.93 0.34 -26.38
N LEU A 449 27.14 0.24 -25.07
CA LEU A 449 26.55 1.16 -24.10
C LEU A 449 27.03 2.60 -24.29
N ILE A 450 28.33 2.78 -24.53
CA ILE A 450 28.94 4.09 -24.78
C ILE A 450 28.43 4.69 -26.10
N TYR A 451 28.36 3.87 -27.15
CA TYR A 451 27.84 4.27 -28.45
C TYR A 451 26.38 4.74 -28.34
N ARG A 452 25.53 3.97 -27.66
CA ARG A 452 24.14 4.37 -27.42
C ARG A 452 24.02 5.61 -26.56
N ALA A 453 24.83 5.74 -25.51
CA ALA A 453 24.88 6.95 -24.69
C ALA A 453 25.25 8.20 -25.52
N ALA A 454 26.15 8.04 -26.51
CA ALA A 454 26.50 9.10 -27.45
C ALA A 454 25.33 9.46 -28.38
N GLN A 455 24.68 8.45 -28.98
CA GLN A 455 23.57 8.63 -29.92
C GLN A 455 22.34 9.26 -29.27
N GLN A 456 22.01 8.82 -28.05
CA GLN A 456 20.85 9.27 -27.28
C GLN A 456 21.11 10.54 -26.47
N LYS A 457 22.27 11.21 -26.69
CA LYS A 457 22.69 12.44 -26.01
C LYS A 457 22.75 12.34 -24.48
N TRP A 458 23.03 11.16 -23.93
CA TRP A 458 23.28 10.97 -22.50
C TRP A 458 24.68 11.47 -22.14
N ARG A 459 24.92 12.78 -22.31
CA ARG A 459 26.25 13.41 -22.25
C ARG A 459 27.01 13.09 -20.96
N VAL A 460 26.31 12.93 -19.84
CA VAL A 460 26.88 12.61 -18.53
C VAL A 460 27.37 11.15 -18.50
N ILE A 461 26.51 10.19 -18.86
CA ILE A 461 26.84 8.76 -18.93
C ILE A 461 27.94 8.51 -19.96
N TYR A 462 27.82 9.10 -21.16
CA TYR A 462 28.83 9.00 -22.20
C TYR A 462 30.19 9.46 -21.68
N LYS A 463 30.28 10.65 -21.07
CA LYS A 463 31.54 11.17 -20.54
C LYS A 463 32.12 10.29 -19.43
N LEU A 464 31.26 9.78 -18.54
CA LEU A 464 31.67 8.89 -17.46
C LEU A 464 32.19 7.54 -17.98
N LEU A 465 31.38 6.82 -18.76
CA LEU A 465 31.77 5.51 -19.31
C LEU A 465 32.95 5.62 -20.27
N TYR A 466 33.00 6.67 -21.09
CA TYR A 466 34.12 6.90 -22.01
C TYR A 466 35.41 7.25 -21.27
N GLY A 467 35.35 8.10 -20.23
CA GLY A 467 36.51 8.49 -19.40
C GLY A 467 37.20 7.29 -18.75
N VAL A 468 36.40 6.37 -18.23
CA VAL A 468 36.85 5.10 -17.64
C VAL A 468 37.51 4.19 -18.69
N MET A 469 36.89 4.10 -19.86
CA MET A 469 37.40 3.27 -20.94
C MET A 469 38.79 3.70 -21.43
N ILE A 470 39.11 5.00 -21.31
CA ILE A 470 40.39 5.58 -21.68
C ILE A 470 41.35 5.75 -20.49
N GLY A 471 41.01 5.21 -19.31
CA GLY A 471 41.88 5.23 -18.12
C GLY A 471 42.10 6.60 -17.50
N ARG A 472 41.10 7.49 -17.57
CA ARG A 472 41.13 8.78 -16.85
C ARG A 472 40.27 8.68 -15.59
N GLU A 473 40.82 9.14 -14.45
CA GLU A 473 40.10 9.31 -13.17
C GLU A 473 38.88 10.22 -13.32
#